data_AF-A0A1H8H8J8-F1
#
_entry.id   AF-A0A1H8H8J8-F1
#
_cell.length_a   1.000
_cell.length_b   1.000
_cell.length_c   1.000
_cell.angle_alpha   90.00
_cell.angle_beta   90.00
_cell.angle_gamma   90.00
#
_symmetry.space_group_name_H-M   'P 1'
#
loop_
_entity.id
_entity.type
_entity.pdbx_description
1 polymer ?
#
loop_
_entity_poly.entity_id
_entity_poly.type
_entity_poly.pdbx_seq_one_letter_code
_entity_poly.pdbx_strand_id
1 'polypeptide(L)'
;MGGGYHGKSTLLKAIERGVYDHIERDGREYVLTDPDAVKVRAEDGRRVEKVNISPFINNLPFGRSTESFSTEDASGSTSQAANIMENLEMGCSCLLIDEDTSATNFMIRDARMQALVSKGKEPITPFIDKVRQLYEQKNVSTILVLGGSGDYFDIADRVILMDHYLPYDVTAEAKRIAQTHTLGRQPEGGKHFGEITPRRPLSKGLNARKGNKEKADAKGLHTIMFGTVQLDLSALEQLVDPSQTRAIALMLKKFGEMADGQYCLSELVGKLYSEIGERGLDIISPFYGQHPGDLALPRKYELAGALNRLRTLVVK
;
A
#
# COMPACT_ATOMS: atom_id res chain seq x y z
N MET A 1 -14.69 -12.25 7.56
CA MET A 1 -14.34 -13.15 8.68
C MET A 1 -14.75 -14.58 8.35
N GLY A 2 -14.40 -15.56 9.19
CA GLY A 2 -14.74 -16.98 9.00
C GLY A 2 -13.57 -17.93 9.26
N GLY A 3 -13.85 -19.23 9.33
CA GLY A 3 -12.82 -20.25 9.53
C GLY A 3 -11.76 -20.26 8.42
N GLY A 4 -10.58 -20.81 8.71
CA GLY A 4 -9.56 -21.06 7.68
C GLY A 4 -10.13 -21.93 6.55
N TYR A 5 -9.83 -21.59 5.30
CA TYR A 5 -10.32 -22.29 4.08
C TYR A 5 -11.80 -22.07 3.67
N HIS A 6 -12.56 -21.17 4.31
CA HIS A 6 -13.95 -20.88 3.92
C HIS A 6 -14.10 -19.82 2.80
N GLY A 7 -13.00 -19.40 2.15
CA GLY A 7 -13.05 -18.50 0.98
C GLY A 7 -12.77 -17.01 1.23
N LYS A 8 -12.35 -16.61 2.44
CA LYS A 8 -12.07 -15.19 2.78
C LYS A 8 -11.03 -14.55 1.85
N SER A 9 -9.84 -15.12 1.77
CA SER A 9 -8.75 -14.57 0.95
C SER A 9 -9.06 -14.71 -0.54
N THR A 10 -9.86 -15.69 -0.96
CA THR A 10 -10.35 -15.80 -2.35
C THR A 10 -11.25 -14.60 -2.70
N LEU A 11 -12.19 -14.25 -1.82
CA LEU A 11 -13.04 -13.08 -2.01
C LEU A 11 -12.21 -11.79 -2.05
N LEU A 12 -11.27 -11.61 -1.13
CA LEU A 12 -10.40 -10.43 -1.12
C LEU A 12 -9.51 -10.36 -2.37
N LYS A 13 -9.00 -11.50 -2.86
CA LYS A 13 -8.26 -11.58 -4.14
C LYS A 13 -9.12 -11.27 -5.36
N ALA A 14 -10.42 -11.57 -5.33
CA ALA A 14 -11.31 -11.12 -6.40
C ALA A 14 -11.47 -9.59 -6.35
N ILE A 15 -11.70 -9.04 -5.16
CA ILE A 15 -11.82 -7.59 -4.93
C ILE A 15 -10.52 -6.85 -5.30
N GLU A 16 -9.34 -7.36 -4.93
CA GLU A 16 -8.06 -6.69 -5.27
C GLU A 16 -7.84 -6.60 -6.78
N ARG A 17 -8.35 -7.57 -7.54
CA ARG A 17 -8.24 -7.62 -9.01
C ARG A 17 -9.39 -6.92 -9.72
N GLY A 18 -10.44 -6.53 -9.00
CA GLY A 18 -11.57 -5.76 -9.55
C GLY A 18 -11.23 -4.32 -9.95
N VAL A 19 -9.97 -3.91 -9.76
CA VAL A 19 -9.40 -2.66 -10.28
C VAL A 19 -9.01 -2.76 -11.75
N TYR A 20 -9.10 -3.96 -12.34
CA TYR A 20 -8.90 -4.24 -13.75
C TYR A 20 -10.16 -4.87 -14.34
N ASP A 21 -10.41 -4.58 -15.61
CA ASP A 21 -11.39 -5.33 -16.39
C ASP A 21 -10.89 -6.77 -16.59
N HIS A 22 -11.80 -7.74 -16.48
CA HIS A 22 -11.53 -9.14 -16.79
C HIS A 22 -12.19 -9.52 -18.11
N ILE A 23 -11.59 -10.48 -18.81
CA ILE A 23 -12.16 -11.03 -20.04
C ILE A 23 -13.49 -11.73 -19.76
N GLU A 24 -14.35 -11.82 -20.78
CA GLU A 24 -15.61 -12.56 -20.69
C GLU A 24 -15.33 -14.00 -20.20
N ARG A 25 -16.16 -14.49 -19.26
CA ARG A 25 -16.10 -15.86 -18.70
C ARG A 25 -14.91 -16.15 -17.79
N ASP A 26 -14.17 -15.13 -17.35
CA ASP A 26 -13.14 -15.29 -16.30
C ASP A 26 -13.75 -15.72 -14.94
N GLY A 27 -15.01 -15.35 -14.68
CA GLY A 27 -15.71 -15.53 -13.41
C GLY A 27 -15.63 -14.29 -12.50
N ARG A 28 -14.75 -13.32 -12.82
CA ARG A 28 -14.59 -12.05 -12.10
C ARG A 28 -14.94 -10.82 -12.95
N GLU A 29 -15.47 -10.99 -14.16
CA GLU A 29 -15.81 -9.91 -15.10
C GLU A 29 -16.80 -8.87 -14.56
N TYR A 30 -17.54 -9.20 -13.51
CA TYR A 30 -18.44 -8.28 -12.79
C TYR A 30 -18.03 -8.02 -11.34
N VAL A 31 -16.82 -8.44 -10.95
CA VAL A 31 -16.23 -8.08 -9.66
C VAL A 31 -15.48 -6.77 -9.87
N LEU A 32 -16.17 -5.66 -9.58
CA LEU A 32 -15.64 -4.32 -9.74
C LEU A 32 -15.25 -3.74 -8.38
N THR A 33 -14.11 -3.06 -8.35
CA THR A 33 -13.59 -2.38 -7.17
C THR A 33 -13.24 -0.95 -7.55
N ASP A 34 -13.26 -0.06 -6.57
CA ASP A 34 -12.77 1.31 -6.74
C ASP A 34 -11.37 1.30 -7.41
N PRO A 35 -11.16 2.04 -8.51
CA PRO A 35 -9.87 2.06 -9.22
C PRO A 35 -8.70 2.53 -8.35
N ASP A 36 -8.99 3.31 -7.31
CA ASP A 36 -8.06 3.82 -6.32
C ASP A 36 -7.90 2.89 -5.09
N ALA A 37 -8.45 1.67 -5.14
CA ALA A 37 -8.25 0.64 -4.12
C ALA A 37 -6.86 0.00 -4.22
N VAL A 38 -6.19 -0.10 -3.06
CA VAL A 38 -4.83 -0.61 -2.94
C VAL A 38 -4.72 -1.70 -1.90
N LYS A 39 -4.04 -2.79 -2.26
CA LYS A 39 -3.66 -3.84 -1.32
C LYS A 39 -2.40 -3.44 -0.56
N VAL A 40 -2.48 -3.45 0.76
CA VAL A 40 -1.32 -3.20 1.63
C VAL A 40 -1.03 -4.42 2.50
N ARG A 41 0.25 -4.64 2.76
CA ARG A 41 0.79 -5.75 3.56
C ARG A 41 2.08 -5.33 4.25
N ALA A 42 2.55 -6.17 5.18
CA ALA A 42 3.88 -6.04 5.77
C ALA A 42 4.97 -6.49 4.77
N GLU A 43 6.12 -5.82 4.82
CA GLU A 43 7.27 -6.05 3.94
C GLU A 43 8.58 -5.91 4.73
N ASP A 44 8.93 -6.94 5.50
CA ASP A 44 10.21 -6.96 6.23
C ASP A 44 11.39 -6.76 5.27
N GLY A 45 12.33 -5.89 5.64
CA GLY A 45 13.56 -5.65 4.89
C GLY A 45 13.48 -4.62 3.76
N ARG A 46 12.30 -4.07 3.46
CA ARG A 46 12.19 -3.00 2.46
C ARG A 46 12.81 -1.70 2.96
N ARG A 47 13.31 -0.89 2.02
CA ARG A 47 13.71 0.48 2.30
C ARG A 47 12.48 1.37 2.44
N VAL A 48 12.60 2.39 3.28
CA VAL A 48 11.67 3.53 3.38
C VAL A 48 12.48 4.81 3.32
N GLU A 49 12.02 5.81 2.57
CA GLU A 49 12.69 7.11 2.43
C GLU A 49 11.73 8.25 2.78
N LYS A 50 12.02 8.89 3.92
CA LYS A 50 11.36 10.07 4.51
C LYS A 50 9.83 10.03 4.50
N VAL A 51 9.26 8.90 4.86
CA VAL A 51 7.79 8.77 4.99
C VAL A 51 7.38 9.23 6.39
N ASN A 52 6.33 10.07 6.47
CA ASN A 52 5.70 10.39 7.74
C ASN A 52 4.86 9.21 8.22
N ILE A 53 5.38 8.44 9.17
CA ILE A 53 4.70 7.28 9.80
C ILE A 53 4.21 7.61 11.22
N SER A 54 4.30 8.86 11.66
CA SER A 54 3.85 9.31 12.98
C SER A 54 2.38 9.01 13.32
N PRO A 55 1.44 8.87 12.36
CA PRO A 55 0.10 8.39 12.68
C PRO A 55 0.11 7.02 13.35
N PHE A 56 1.04 6.14 12.98
CA PHE A 56 1.08 4.77 13.47
C PHE A 56 2.24 4.47 14.40
N ILE A 57 3.36 5.19 14.27
CA ILE A 57 4.60 4.86 14.98
C ILE A 57 5.17 6.13 15.56
N ASN A 58 5.34 6.15 16.88
CA ASN A 58 5.86 7.27 17.65
C ASN A 58 6.99 6.79 18.56
N ASN A 59 7.81 7.71 19.07
CA ASN A 59 8.80 7.41 20.13
C ASN A 59 9.73 6.21 19.82
N LEU A 60 10.24 6.13 18.58
CA LEU A 60 11.20 5.08 18.21
C LEU A 60 12.45 5.15 19.11
N PRO A 61 13.11 4.00 19.37
CA PRO A 61 14.37 3.98 20.08
C PRO A 61 15.40 4.94 19.48
N PHE A 62 16.25 5.52 20.32
CA PHE A 62 17.29 6.48 19.94
C PHE A 62 16.79 7.81 19.36
N GLY A 63 15.50 8.14 19.56
CA GLY A 63 14.95 9.44 19.16
C GLY A 63 14.86 9.65 17.65
N ARG A 64 14.76 8.55 16.88
CA ARG A 64 14.56 8.65 15.42
C ARG A 64 13.23 9.32 15.12
N SER A 65 13.24 10.31 14.22
CA SER A 65 12.01 10.98 13.79
C SER A 65 11.11 10.01 13.01
N THR A 66 9.83 10.05 13.32
CA THR A 66 8.77 9.31 12.62
C THR A 66 8.00 10.20 11.63
N GLU A 67 8.24 11.51 11.65
CA GLU A 67 7.66 12.47 10.70
C GLU A 67 8.38 12.47 9.34
N SER A 68 9.64 12.03 9.33
CA SER A 68 10.45 11.85 8.11
C SER A 68 11.28 10.56 8.26
N PHE A 69 10.59 9.43 8.41
CA PHE A 69 11.22 8.15 8.68
C PHE A 69 11.96 7.60 7.45
N SER A 70 13.24 7.27 7.63
CA SER A 70 14.05 6.54 6.66
C SER A 70 14.69 5.32 7.30
N THR A 71 14.76 4.20 6.57
CA THR A 71 15.50 3.00 6.95
C THR A 71 15.85 2.18 5.71
N GLU A 72 16.98 1.47 5.74
CA GLU A 72 17.35 0.48 4.70
C GLU A 72 16.75 -0.90 4.94
N ASP A 73 16.23 -1.12 6.16
CA ASP A 73 15.75 -2.40 6.69
C ASP A 73 14.56 -2.12 7.62
N ALA A 74 13.36 -2.08 7.06
CA ALA A 74 12.12 -1.85 7.82
C ALA A 74 11.63 -3.15 8.46
N SER A 75 11.13 -3.06 9.70
CA SER A 75 10.34 -4.15 10.32
C SER A 75 8.94 -4.24 9.71
N GLY A 76 8.20 -5.30 10.00
CA GLY A 76 6.87 -5.55 9.46
C GLY A 76 5.88 -4.42 9.77
N SER A 77 5.90 -3.91 11.00
CA SER A 77 5.03 -2.80 11.42
C SER A 77 5.41 -1.48 10.77
N THR A 78 6.72 -1.17 10.68
CA THR A 78 7.21 0.07 10.07
C THR A 78 7.04 0.08 8.55
N SER A 79 7.25 -1.05 7.90
CA SER A 79 7.00 -1.24 6.47
C SER A 79 5.51 -1.15 6.14
N GLN A 80 4.63 -1.77 6.93
CA GLN A 80 3.18 -1.67 6.72
C GLN A 80 2.65 -0.26 6.98
N ALA A 81 3.14 0.42 8.02
CA ALA A 81 2.83 1.83 8.27
C ALA A 81 3.27 2.72 7.09
N ALA A 82 4.50 2.53 6.60
CA ALA A 82 5.00 3.26 5.44
C ALA A 82 4.16 2.97 4.18
N ASN A 83 3.82 1.70 3.93
CA ASN A 83 3.02 1.28 2.79
C ASN A 83 1.63 1.97 2.78
N ILE A 84 0.97 2.07 3.94
CA ILE A 84 -0.30 2.81 4.06
C ILE A 84 -0.07 4.30 3.77
N MET A 85 0.90 4.93 4.43
CA MET A 85 1.13 6.37 4.29
C MET A 85 1.55 6.79 2.88
N GLU A 86 2.32 5.95 2.19
CA GLU A 86 2.72 6.12 0.79
C GLU A 86 1.52 6.06 -0.17
N ASN A 87 0.57 5.16 0.06
CA ASN A 87 -0.62 5.09 -0.78
C ASN A 87 -1.61 6.22 -0.49
N LEU A 88 -1.68 6.67 0.77
CA LEU A 88 -2.44 7.87 1.15
C LEU A 88 -1.87 9.13 0.49
N GLU A 89 -0.55 9.26 0.39
CA GLU A 89 0.12 10.35 -0.37
C GLU A 89 -0.28 10.34 -1.85
N MET A 90 -0.52 9.15 -2.42
CA MET A 90 -0.99 8.97 -3.79
C MET A 90 -2.50 9.13 -3.98
N GLY A 91 -3.23 9.34 -2.88
CA GLY A 91 -4.67 9.58 -2.88
C GLY A 91 -5.52 8.32 -3.03
N CYS A 92 -5.09 7.18 -2.47
CA CYS A 92 -5.94 5.99 -2.46
C CYS A 92 -7.25 6.23 -1.69
N SER A 93 -8.36 5.70 -2.19
CA SER A 93 -9.69 5.81 -1.58
C SER A 93 -10.09 4.57 -0.77
N CYS A 94 -9.41 3.44 -0.97
CA CYS A 94 -9.71 2.19 -0.29
C CYS A 94 -8.45 1.37 0.00
N LEU A 95 -8.32 0.92 1.25
CA LEU A 95 -7.27 -0.01 1.67
C LEU A 95 -7.84 -1.45 1.73
N LEU A 96 -7.16 -2.38 1.09
CA LEU A 96 -7.43 -3.81 1.16
C LEU A 96 -6.35 -4.45 2.04
N ILE A 97 -6.76 -5.14 3.11
CA ILE A 97 -5.84 -5.71 4.10
C ILE A 97 -6.22 -7.16 4.40
N ASP A 98 -5.23 -8.03 4.47
CA ASP A 98 -5.39 -9.42 4.94
C ASP A 98 -4.51 -9.62 6.18
N GLU A 99 -5.14 -10.08 7.27
CA GLU A 99 -4.47 -10.37 8.55
C GLU A 99 -3.27 -11.32 8.35
N ASP A 100 -3.39 -12.32 7.48
CA ASP A 100 -2.36 -13.34 7.24
C ASP A 100 -1.07 -12.76 6.61
N THR A 101 -1.15 -11.56 6.02
CA THR A 101 -0.01 -10.86 5.39
C THR A 101 0.36 -9.57 6.10
N SER A 102 -0.24 -9.30 7.25
CA SER A 102 -0.03 -8.09 8.04
C SER A 102 0.85 -8.36 9.26
N ALA A 103 1.47 -7.32 9.78
CA ALA A 103 2.18 -7.40 11.05
C ALA A 103 1.16 -7.41 12.21
N THR A 104 1.10 -8.49 12.98
CA THR A 104 0.09 -8.66 14.05
C THR A 104 0.10 -7.51 15.05
N ASN A 105 1.29 -7.07 15.47
CA ASN A 105 1.48 -5.96 16.40
C ASN A 105 1.07 -4.59 15.83
N PHE A 106 0.96 -4.47 14.51
CA PHE A 106 0.42 -3.29 13.84
C PHE A 106 -1.11 -3.35 13.80
N MET A 107 -1.69 -4.53 13.59
CA MET A 107 -3.13 -4.68 13.42
C MET A 107 -3.91 -4.49 14.73
N ILE A 108 -3.41 -5.05 15.83
CA ILE A 108 -4.14 -5.04 17.09
C ILE A 108 -3.20 -5.01 18.29
N ARG A 109 -3.73 -4.49 19.39
CA ARG A 109 -3.15 -4.60 20.72
C ARG A 109 -4.26 -4.82 21.72
N ASP A 110 -4.26 -5.98 22.35
CA ASP A 110 -5.32 -6.36 23.28
C ASP A 110 -5.18 -5.65 24.65
N ALA A 111 -6.22 -5.75 25.47
CA ALA A 111 -6.26 -5.11 26.78
C ALA A 111 -5.21 -5.69 27.77
N ARG A 112 -4.80 -6.95 27.60
CA ARG A 112 -3.79 -7.58 28.48
C ARG A 112 -2.41 -7.00 28.20
N MET A 113 -2.07 -6.80 26.94
CA MET A 113 -0.84 -6.15 26.50
C MET A 113 -0.81 -4.68 26.88
N GLN A 114 -1.94 -3.98 26.83
CA GLN A 114 -2.05 -2.61 27.35
C GLN A 114 -1.84 -2.53 28.87
N ALA A 115 -2.32 -3.53 29.62
CA ALA A 115 -2.12 -3.60 31.06
C ALA A 115 -0.67 -3.94 31.45
N LEU A 116 0.00 -4.78 30.65
CA LEU A 116 1.39 -5.19 30.90
C LEU A 116 2.41 -4.11 30.51
N VAL A 117 2.21 -3.49 29.34
CA VAL A 117 3.14 -2.49 28.79
C VAL A 117 2.39 -1.17 28.67
N SER A 118 2.83 -0.14 29.41
CA SER A 118 2.20 1.17 29.32
C SER A 118 2.38 1.79 27.93
N LYS A 119 1.40 2.59 27.49
CA LYS A 119 1.42 3.28 26.20
C LYS A 119 2.72 4.06 25.92
N GLY A 120 3.34 4.66 26.94
CA GLY A 120 4.59 5.40 26.78
C GLY A 120 5.81 4.53 26.40
N LYS A 121 5.71 3.20 26.52
CA LYS A 121 6.76 2.25 26.14
C LYS A 121 6.43 1.47 24.87
N GLU A 122 5.22 1.62 24.34
CA GLU A 122 4.78 1.01 23.09
C GLU A 122 4.80 2.07 21.98
N PRO A 123 5.75 2.02 21.03
CA PRO A 123 5.83 2.99 19.96
C PRO A 123 4.68 2.87 18.95
N ILE A 124 4.02 1.72 18.86
CA ILE A 124 3.03 1.43 17.82
C ILE A 124 1.63 1.83 18.30
N THR A 125 0.97 2.68 17.52
CA THR A 125 -0.47 2.92 17.56
C THR A 125 -1.14 1.93 16.61
N PRO A 126 -1.92 0.95 17.11
CA PRO A 126 -2.50 -0.10 16.28
C PRO A 126 -3.49 0.44 15.23
N PHE A 127 -3.59 -0.25 14.09
CA PHE A 127 -4.45 0.14 12.96
C PHE A 127 -5.92 0.25 13.35
N ILE A 128 -6.41 -0.62 14.23
CA ILE A 128 -7.78 -0.56 14.77
C ILE A 128 -8.14 0.83 15.34
N ASP A 129 -7.17 1.55 15.89
CA ASP A 129 -7.41 2.87 16.48
C ASP A 129 -7.39 4.01 15.47
N LYS A 130 -6.88 3.76 14.27
CA LYS A 130 -6.74 4.75 13.20
C LYS A 130 -7.74 4.55 12.08
N VAL A 131 -8.25 3.34 11.87
CA VAL A 131 -9.12 3.01 10.73
C VAL A 131 -10.41 3.83 10.71
N ARG A 132 -11.02 4.12 11.87
CA ARG A 132 -12.20 4.99 11.93
C ARG A 132 -11.86 6.44 11.53
N GLN A 133 -10.71 6.94 11.99
CA GLN A 133 -10.24 8.28 11.65
C GLN A 133 -9.85 8.40 10.18
N LEU A 134 -9.32 7.33 9.57
CA LEU A 134 -9.08 7.25 8.12
C LEU A 134 -10.38 7.45 7.33
N TYR A 135 -11.43 6.73 7.71
CA TYR A 135 -12.73 6.86 7.07
C TYR A 135 -13.32 8.27 7.25
N GLU A 136 -13.45 8.74 8.49
CA GLU A 136 -14.14 9.99 8.80
C GLU A 136 -13.38 11.25 8.37
N GLN A 137 -12.04 11.24 8.43
CA GLN A 137 -11.22 12.44 8.23
C GLN A 137 -10.51 12.46 6.88
N LYS A 138 -10.28 11.30 6.27
CA LYS A 138 -9.58 11.17 4.97
C LYS A 138 -10.46 10.57 3.87
N ASN A 139 -11.69 10.16 4.19
CA ASN A 139 -12.61 9.50 3.25
C ASN A 139 -12.00 8.24 2.62
N VAL A 140 -11.21 7.50 3.40
CA VAL A 140 -10.56 6.26 2.94
C VAL A 140 -11.26 5.07 3.57
N SER A 141 -11.89 4.25 2.74
CA SER A 141 -12.54 3.01 3.16
C SER A 141 -11.52 1.90 3.45
N THR A 142 -11.92 0.87 4.18
CA THR A 142 -11.06 -0.29 4.42
C THR A 142 -11.86 -1.58 4.33
N ILE A 143 -11.35 -2.53 3.54
CA ILE A 143 -11.82 -3.92 3.51
C ILE A 143 -10.75 -4.77 4.17
N LEU A 144 -11.11 -5.41 5.28
CA LEU A 144 -10.19 -6.16 6.12
C LEU A 144 -10.64 -7.62 6.23
N VAL A 145 -9.78 -8.55 5.81
CA VAL A 145 -9.95 -9.98 6.09
C VAL A 145 -9.32 -10.29 7.44
N LEU A 146 -10.16 -10.80 8.35
CA LEU A 146 -9.79 -11.26 9.68
C LEU A 146 -10.16 -12.73 9.86
N GLY A 147 -9.33 -13.45 10.62
CA GLY A 147 -9.55 -14.80 11.11
C GLY A 147 -9.33 -14.95 12.62
N GLY A 148 -8.56 -14.07 13.26
CA GLY A 148 -8.11 -14.25 14.65
C GLY A 148 -8.64 -13.25 15.68
N SER A 149 -9.10 -12.06 15.27
CA SER A 149 -9.48 -10.98 16.20
C SER A 149 -10.92 -10.50 16.02
N GLY A 150 -11.67 -10.44 17.12
CA GLY A 150 -13.01 -9.87 17.19
C GLY A 150 -13.05 -8.37 17.50
N ASP A 151 -11.90 -7.77 17.83
CA ASP A 151 -11.82 -6.38 18.32
C ASP A 151 -12.35 -5.37 17.31
N TYR A 152 -12.25 -5.68 16.01
CA TYR A 152 -12.77 -4.82 14.93
C TYR A 152 -14.29 -4.76 14.88
N PHE A 153 -15.04 -5.62 15.58
CA PHE A 153 -16.50 -5.59 15.59
C PHE A 153 -17.06 -4.25 16.10
N ASP A 154 -16.41 -3.65 17.09
CA ASP A 154 -16.84 -2.37 17.66
C ASP A 154 -16.90 -1.26 16.61
N ILE A 155 -15.93 -1.26 15.70
CA ILE A 155 -15.74 -0.17 14.74
C ILE A 155 -16.17 -0.52 13.33
N ALA A 156 -16.38 -1.79 12.96
CA ALA A 156 -16.75 -2.16 11.60
C ALA A 156 -18.17 -1.68 11.23
N ASP A 157 -18.36 -1.12 10.03
CA ASP A 157 -19.68 -0.75 9.52
C ASP A 157 -20.45 -1.96 8.97
N ARG A 158 -19.71 -2.93 8.41
CA ARG A 158 -20.24 -4.19 7.87
C ARG A 158 -19.33 -5.35 8.24
N VAL A 159 -19.94 -6.48 8.59
CA VAL A 159 -19.23 -7.73 8.89
C VAL A 159 -19.80 -8.84 8.03
N ILE A 160 -18.96 -9.36 7.13
CA ILE A 160 -19.30 -10.51 6.28
C ILE A 160 -18.59 -11.75 6.83
N LEU A 161 -19.36 -12.79 7.14
CA LEU A 161 -18.87 -14.12 7.46
C LEU A 161 -18.85 -14.95 6.17
N MET A 162 -17.68 -15.49 5.83
CA MET A 162 -17.55 -16.52 4.81
C MET A 162 -17.66 -17.88 5.48
N ASP A 163 -18.63 -18.68 5.07
CA ASP A 163 -18.80 -20.05 5.51
C ASP A 163 -19.11 -20.97 4.33
N HIS A 164 -18.33 -22.04 4.15
CA HIS A 164 -18.44 -22.96 3.01
C HIS A 164 -18.52 -22.23 1.65
N TYR A 165 -17.69 -21.19 1.48
CA TYR A 165 -17.64 -20.32 0.27
C TYR A 165 -18.89 -19.47 0.03
N LEU A 166 -19.78 -19.35 1.01
CA LEU A 166 -20.97 -18.50 0.96
C LEU A 166 -20.81 -17.29 1.89
N PRO A 167 -21.15 -16.07 1.43
CA PRO A 167 -21.12 -14.87 2.26
C PRO A 167 -22.42 -14.69 3.05
N TYR A 168 -22.29 -14.32 4.33
CA TYR A 168 -23.40 -13.97 5.21
C TYR A 168 -23.14 -12.62 5.87
N ASP A 169 -24.10 -11.70 5.78
CA ASP A 169 -24.04 -10.46 6.56
C ASP A 169 -24.38 -10.77 8.03
N VAL A 170 -23.37 -10.68 8.89
CA VAL A 170 -23.47 -10.94 10.33
C VAL A 170 -23.23 -9.65 11.13
N THR A 171 -23.45 -8.48 10.53
CA THR A 171 -23.17 -7.17 11.15
C THR A 171 -23.91 -7.01 12.48
N ALA A 172 -25.21 -7.34 12.52
CA ALA A 172 -26.01 -7.21 13.75
C ALA A 172 -25.54 -8.16 14.87
N GLU A 173 -25.16 -9.39 14.52
CA GLU A 173 -24.57 -10.37 15.43
C GLU A 173 -23.26 -9.85 16.01
N ALA A 174 -22.34 -9.42 15.14
CA ALA A 174 -21.04 -8.89 15.53
C ALA A 174 -21.16 -7.69 16.49
N LYS A 175 -22.08 -6.75 16.22
CA LYS A 175 -22.33 -5.59 17.10
C LYS A 175 -22.87 -6.00 18.46
N ARG A 176 -23.76 -7.00 18.52
CA ARG A 176 -24.26 -7.52 19.80
C ARG A 176 -23.16 -8.20 20.60
N ILE A 177 -22.33 -9.03 19.96
CA ILE A 177 -21.19 -9.69 20.61
C ILE A 177 -20.25 -8.64 21.23
N ALA A 178 -19.93 -7.58 20.49
CA ALA A 178 -19.06 -6.52 20.96
C ALA A 178 -19.64 -5.78 22.19
N GLN A 179 -20.95 -5.55 22.21
CA GLN A 179 -21.65 -4.96 23.37
C GLN A 179 -21.68 -5.88 24.59
N THR A 180 -21.82 -7.20 24.41
CA THR A 180 -21.85 -8.16 25.53
C THR A 180 -20.46 -8.48 26.08
N HIS A 181 -19.42 -8.40 25.25
CA HIS A 181 -18.05 -8.71 25.61
C HIS A 181 -17.17 -7.46 25.49
N THR A 182 -17.38 -6.50 26.39
CA THR A 182 -16.53 -5.30 26.43
C THR A 182 -15.07 -5.69 26.69
N LEU A 183 -14.21 -5.44 25.71
CA LEU A 183 -12.81 -5.87 25.71
C LEU A 183 -11.94 -5.13 26.74
N GLY A 184 -12.45 -4.07 27.37
CA GLY A 184 -11.71 -3.24 28.34
C GLY A 184 -10.53 -2.47 27.75
N ARG A 185 -10.30 -2.61 26.44
CA ARG A 185 -9.25 -1.96 25.66
C ARG A 185 -9.48 -0.45 25.62
N GLN A 186 -8.40 0.31 25.79
CA GLN A 186 -8.43 1.76 25.69
C GLN A 186 -7.97 2.20 24.29
N PRO A 187 -8.71 3.06 23.57
CA PRO A 187 -8.27 3.58 22.28
C PRO A 187 -6.97 4.38 22.39
N GLU A 188 -5.99 4.08 21.55
CA GLU A 188 -4.67 4.72 21.57
C GLU A 188 -4.46 5.73 20.42
N GLY A 189 -5.39 5.80 19.46
CA GLY A 189 -5.30 6.58 18.22
C GLY A 189 -5.37 8.10 18.33
N GLY A 190 -5.58 8.64 19.53
CA GLY A 190 -5.74 10.08 19.76
C GLY A 190 -7.03 10.63 19.12
N LYS A 191 -7.07 11.94 18.86
CA LYS A 191 -8.26 12.64 18.32
C LYS A 191 -8.29 12.72 16.79
N HIS A 192 -7.13 12.68 16.15
CA HIS A 192 -6.97 12.90 14.71
C HIS A 192 -6.12 11.80 14.09
N PHE A 193 -6.38 11.50 12.82
CA PHE A 193 -5.57 10.55 12.07
C PHE A 193 -4.10 10.98 12.07
N GLY A 194 -3.86 12.22 11.64
CA GLY A 194 -2.54 12.81 11.45
C GLY A 194 -2.40 13.44 10.07
N GLU A 195 -1.18 13.85 9.75
CA GLU A 195 -0.84 14.47 8.47
C GLU A 195 -0.35 13.44 7.45
N ILE A 196 -0.65 13.72 6.18
CA ILE A 196 -0.07 13.01 5.04
C ILE A 196 0.87 14.01 4.39
N THR A 197 2.17 13.77 4.51
CA THR A 197 3.19 14.75 4.09
C THR A 197 3.62 14.47 2.66
N PRO A 198 3.50 15.43 1.72
CA PRO A 198 3.97 15.27 0.36
C PRO A 198 5.51 15.30 0.30
N ARG A 199 6.11 14.34 -0.39
CA ARG A 199 7.56 14.20 -0.55
C ARG A 199 7.98 14.70 -1.93
N ARG A 200 9.12 15.40 -2.03
CA ARG A 200 9.61 15.96 -3.31
C ARG A 200 10.83 15.19 -3.81
N PRO A 201 10.70 14.31 -4.82
CA PRO A 201 11.80 13.47 -5.29
C PRO A 201 12.88 14.26 -6.03
N LEU A 202 14.12 13.77 -5.92
CA LEU A 202 15.30 14.33 -6.57
C LEU A 202 15.86 13.35 -7.61
N SER A 203 16.23 13.88 -8.78
CA SER A 203 16.82 13.12 -9.89
C SER A 203 18.08 12.33 -9.51
N LYS A 204 18.86 12.79 -8.52
CA LYS A 204 20.08 12.12 -8.03
C LYS A 204 19.83 10.64 -7.66
N GLY A 205 18.65 10.31 -7.15
CA GLY A 205 18.28 8.95 -6.74
C GLY A 205 17.68 8.06 -7.83
N LEU A 206 17.47 8.63 -9.03
CA LEU A 206 16.69 8.05 -10.13
C LEU A 206 17.56 7.88 -11.38
N ASN A 207 18.81 7.45 -11.18
CA ASN A 207 19.77 7.26 -12.27
C ASN A 207 19.76 5.82 -12.79
N ALA A 208 19.28 5.63 -14.02
CA ALA A 208 19.27 4.32 -14.68
C ALA A 208 20.63 3.89 -15.26
N ARG A 209 21.72 4.66 -15.10
CA ARG A 209 23.01 4.33 -15.71
C ARG A 209 23.74 3.20 -14.96
N LYS A 210 24.33 2.29 -15.74
CA LYS A 210 25.32 1.28 -15.33
C LYS A 210 26.56 1.40 -16.21
N GLY A 211 27.54 2.18 -15.75
CA GLY A 211 28.68 2.60 -16.57
C GLY A 211 28.21 3.53 -17.70
N ASN A 212 28.57 3.20 -18.95
CA ASN A 212 28.21 4.00 -20.13
C ASN A 212 26.84 3.64 -20.74
N LYS A 213 26.15 2.62 -20.20
CA LYS A 213 24.84 2.17 -20.70
C LYS A 213 23.75 2.48 -19.71
N GLU A 214 22.56 2.81 -20.20
CA GLU A 214 21.35 2.83 -19.38
C GLU A 214 20.81 1.41 -19.22
N LYS A 215 20.29 1.13 -18.03
CA LYS A 215 19.70 -0.15 -17.67
C LYS A 215 18.40 0.09 -16.92
N ALA A 216 17.28 -0.21 -17.55
CA ALA A 216 15.95 -0.13 -16.98
C ALA A 216 15.13 -1.29 -17.54
N ASP A 217 15.45 -2.50 -17.09
CA ASP A 217 14.93 -3.73 -17.67
C ASP A 217 14.09 -4.51 -16.65
N ALA A 218 12.86 -4.88 -17.02
CA ALA A 218 12.10 -5.85 -16.25
C ALA A 218 12.69 -7.26 -16.37
N LYS A 219 12.58 -8.04 -15.30
CA LYS A 219 12.92 -9.46 -15.21
C LYS A 219 11.70 -10.20 -14.66
N GLY A 220 10.77 -10.51 -15.55
CA GLY A 220 9.48 -11.09 -15.19
C GLY A 220 8.55 -10.05 -14.53
N LEU A 221 7.63 -10.53 -13.70
CA LEU A 221 6.58 -9.71 -13.09
C LEU A 221 7.12 -8.85 -11.93
N HIS A 222 7.99 -9.39 -11.09
CA HIS A 222 8.31 -8.78 -9.79
C HIS A 222 9.71 -8.21 -9.67
N THR A 223 10.45 -8.03 -10.76
CA THR A 223 11.83 -7.55 -10.67
C THR A 223 12.15 -6.54 -11.77
N ILE A 224 12.79 -5.44 -11.39
CA ILE A 224 13.35 -4.47 -12.32
C ILE A 224 14.84 -4.29 -12.02
N MET A 225 15.67 -4.33 -13.05
CA MET A 225 17.06 -3.89 -12.99
C MET A 225 17.14 -2.43 -13.39
N PHE A 226 17.40 -1.55 -12.43
CA PHE A 226 17.47 -0.10 -12.63
C PHE A 226 18.88 0.42 -12.27
N GLY A 227 19.67 0.79 -13.29
CA GLY A 227 21.08 1.09 -13.14
C GLY A 227 21.86 -0.09 -12.56
N THR A 228 22.41 0.11 -11.36
CA THR A 228 23.10 -0.92 -10.58
C THR A 228 22.22 -1.63 -9.56
N VAL A 229 20.97 -1.19 -9.39
CA VAL A 229 20.05 -1.67 -8.35
C VAL A 229 19.10 -2.72 -8.92
N GLN A 230 18.84 -3.75 -8.12
CA GLN A 230 17.72 -4.64 -8.32
C GLN A 230 16.56 -4.16 -7.45
N LEU A 231 15.43 -3.88 -8.09
CA LEU A 231 14.18 -3.47 -7.45
C LEU A 231 13.24 -4.68 -7.38
N ASP A 232 12.79 -5.01 -6.17
CA ASP A 232 11.80 -6.05 -5.93
C ASP A 232 10.40 -5.43 -5.85
N LEU A 233 9.46 -6.01 -6.60
CA LEU A 233 8.05 -5.63 -6.68
C LEU A 233 7.13 -6.79 -6.24
N SER A 234 7.67 -7.82 -5.59
CA SER A 234 6.93 -9.01 -5.13
C SER A 234 5.75 -8.67 -4.22
N ALA A 235 5.88 -7.61 -3.44
CA ALA A 235 4.84 -7.12 -2.54
C ALA A 235 3.77 -6.25 -3.22
N LEU A 236 3.95 -5.85 -4.49
CA LEU A 236 2.93 -5.17 -5.28
C LEU A 236 1.98 -6.20 -5.87
N GLU A 237 1.13 -6.78 -5.03
CA GLU A 237 0.27 -7.92 -5.40
C GLU A 237 -0.69 -7.61 -6.54
N GLN A 238 -1.11 -6.36 -6.70
CA GLN A 238 -2.02 -5.92 -7.77
C GLN A 238 -1.31 -5.69 -9.12
N LEU A 239 0.01 -5.87 -9.22
CA LEU A 239 0.69 -5.99 -10.50
C LEU A 239 0.34 -7.35 -11.13
N VAL A 240 -0.15 -7.37 -12.37
CA VAL A 240 -0.73 -8.58 -13.00
C VAL A 240 0.13 -9.14 -14.14
N ASP A 241 0.87 -8.29 -14.85
CA ASP A 241 1.53 -8.70 -16.09
C ASP A 241 2.97 -8.15 -16.22
N PRO A 242 3.96 -8.94 -16.69
CA PRO A 242 5.32 -8.45 -16.96
C PRO A 242 5.40 -7.23 -17.89
N SER A 243 4.40 -7.03 -18.75
CA SER A 243 4.27 -5.84 -19.61
C SER A 243 4.08 -4.56 -18.80
N GLN A 244 3.40 -4.64 -17.66
CA GLN A 244 3.30 -3.53 -16.70
C GLN A 244 4.65 -3.28 -16.05
N THR A 245 5.37 -4.33 -15.66
CA THR A 245 6.72 -4.21 -15.08
C THR A 245 7.71 -3.56 -16.03
N ARG A 246 7.64 -3.89 -17.33
CA ARG A 246 8.42 -3.21 -18.38
C ARG A 246 8.07 -1.74 -18.49
N ALA A 247 6.77 -1.42 -18.51
CA ALA A 247 6.31 -0.03 -18.53
C ALA A 247 6.81 0.74 -17.29
N ILE A 248 6.70 0.17 -16.08
CA ILE A 248 7.24 0.77 -14.85
C ILE A 248 8.74 1.08 -15.01
N ALA A 249 9.55 0.16 -15.54
CA ALA A 249 10.98 0.38 -15.71
C ALA A 249 11.28 1.62 -16.58
N LEU A 250 10.54 1.79 -17.68
CA LEU A 250 10.67 2.95 -18.56
C LEU A 250 10.11 4.22 -17.92
N MET A 251 8.99 4.12 -17.20
CA MET A 251 8.41 5.23 -16.45
C MET A 251 9.33 5.73 -15.35
N LEU A 252 10.05 4.86 -14.64
CA LEU A 252 11.05 5.27 -13.64
C LEU A 252 12.15 6.13 -14.24
N LYS A 253 12.61 5.78 -15.46
CA LYS A 253 13.58 6.59 -16.20
C LYS A 253 12.99 7.96 -16.54
N LYS A 254 11.80 7.99 -17.15
CA LYS A 254 11.12 9.24 -17.53
C LYS A 254 10.86 10.13 -16.31
N PHE A 255 10.43 9.53 -15.21
CA PHE A 255 10.21 10.21 -13.93
C PHE A 255 11.50 10.86 -13.39
N GLY A 256 12.65 10.18 -13.54
CA GLY A 256 13.96 10.73 -13.18
C GLY A 256 14.34 12.00 -13.94
N GLU A 257 13.90 12.16 -15.19
CA GLU A 257 14.09 13.36 -16.00
C GLU A 257 13.24 14.54 -15.49
N MET A 258 12.10 14.25 -14.85
CA MET A 258 11.14 15.23 -14.32
C MET A 258 11.39 15.59 -12.85
N ALA A 259 12.12 14.75 -12.10
CA ALA A 259 12.33 14.88 -10.65
C ALA A 259 13.31 16.01 -10.28
N ASP A 260 12.82 17.24 -10.29
CA ASP A 260 13.56 18.47 -10.00
C ASP A 260 13.56 18.88 -8.51
N GLY A 261 12.77 18.18 -7.68
CA GLY A 261 12.55 18.51 -6.28
C GLY A 261 11.64 19.71 -6.03
N GLN A 262 10.99 20.25 -7.07
CA GLN A 262 10.01 21.33 -6.96
C GLN A 262 8.60 20.80 -6.81
N TYR A 263 8.25 19.73 -7.50
CA TYR A 263 6.94 19.08 -7.42
C TYR A 263 6.96 17.90 -6.44
N CYS A 264 5.82 17.61 -5.83
CA CYS A 264 5.69 16.41 -4.99
C CYS A 264 5.54 15.15 -5.84
N LEU A 265 5.75 14.00 -5.21
CA LEU A 265 5.72 12.70 -5.87
C LEU A 265 4.39 12.46 -6.59
N SER A 266 3.26 12.72 -5.93
CA SER A 266 1.92 12.53 -6.52
C SER A 266 1.66 13.48 -7.69
N GLU A 267 2.13 14.73 -7.64
CA GLU A 267 2.06 15.69 -8.75
C GLU A 267 2.86 15.21 -9.98
N LEU A 268 4.09 14.73 -9.77
CA LEU A 268 4.94 14.25 -10.87
C LEU A 268 4.40 12.97 -11.48
N VAL A 269 3.91 12.03 -10.67
CA VAL A 269 3.23 10.85 -11.17
C VAL A 269 1.99 11.26 -11.98
N GLY A 270 1.16 12.17 -11.44
CA GLY A 270 -0.02 12.68 -12.15
C GLY A 270 0.31 13.32 -13.50
N LYS A 271 1.38 14.13 -13.57
CA LYS A 271 1.87 14.71 -14.82
C LYS A 271 2.29 13.65 -15.83
N LEU A 272 3.06 12.65 -15.42
CA LEU A 272 3.49 11.57 -16.31
C LEU A 272 2.29 10.78 -16.86
N TYR A 273 1.30 10.48 -16.02
CA TYR A 273 0.07 9.82 -16.47
C TYR A 273 -0.77 10.69 -17.39
N SER A 274 -0.80 12.01 -17.17
CA SER A 274 -1.48 12.96 -18.06
C SER A 274 -0.81 13.00 -19.43
N GLU A 275 0.53 13.08 -19.48
CA GLU A 275 1.29 13.01 -20.74
C GLU A 275 1.03 11.70 -21.51
N ILE A 276 0.99 10.57 -20.79
CA ILE A 276 0.65 9.26 -21.39
C ILE A 276 -0.79 9.23 -21.91
N GLY A 277 -1.74 9.82 -21.18
CA GLY A 277 -3.13 9.91 -21.61
C GLY A 277 -3.32 10.75 -22.86
N GLU A 278 -2.58 11.84 -23.00
CA GLU A 278 -2.65 12.73 -24.16
C GLU A 278 -1.91 12.20 -25.39
N ARG A 279 -0.74 11.58 -25.19
CA ARG A 279 0.19 11.23 -26.28
C ARG A 279 0.29 9.74 -26.57
N GLY A 280 -0.31 8.89 -25.73
CA GLY A 280 -0.20 7.44 -25.81
C GLY A 280 0.95 6.87 -24.97
N LEU A 281 0.90 5.55 -24.74
CA LEU A 281 1.89 4.81 -23.95
C LEU A 281 3.27 4.75 -24.62
N ASP A 282 3.37 4.99 -25.92
CA ASP A 282 4.64 4.97 -26.64
C ASP A 282 5.57 6.14 -26.28
N ILE A 283 5.08 7.19 -25.60
CA ILE A 283 5.91 8.30 -25.11
C ILE A 283 7.04 7.86 -24.16
N ILE A 284 6.84 6.76 -23.42
CA ILE A 284 7.87 6.16 -22.56
C ILE A 284 8.70 5.11 -23.28
N SER A 285 8.31 4.70 -24.49
CA SER A 285 9.01 3.68 -25.26
C SER A 285 10.28 4.25 -25.89
N PRO A 286 11.38 3.47 -25.93
CA PRO A 286 12.56 3.85 -26.71
C PRO A 286 12.29 3.91 -28.23
N PHE A 287 11.16 3.36 -28.69
CA PHE A 287 10.74 3.34 -30.10
C PHE A 287 9.57 4.30 -30.38
N TYR A 288 9.58 5.49 -29.76
CA TYR A 288 8.53 6.51 -29.89
C TYR A 288 8.09 6.74 -31.36
N GLY A 289 6.77 6.81 -31.60
CA GLY A 289 6.20 6.93 -32.94
C GLY A 289 6.12 5.62 -33.72
N GLN A 290 6.52 4.49 -33.12
CA GLN A 290 6.28 3.13 -33.61
C GLN A 290 5.37 2.38 -32.62
N HIS A 291 5.00 1.13 -32.93
CA HIS A 291 4.22 0.32 -31.99
C HIS A 291 4.99 0.19 -30.66
N PRO A 292 4.39 0.53 -29.50
CA PRO A 292 5.09 0.57 -28.20
C PRO A 292 5.65 -0.79 -27.76
N GLY A 293 5.25 -1.86 -28.44
CA GLY A 293 5.76 -3.21 -28.24
C GLY A 293 4.95 -3.95 -27.20
N ASP A 294 5.63 -4.47 -26.19
CA ASP A 294 5.13 -5.36 -25.14
C ASP A 294 4.89 -4.61 -23.81
N LEU A 295 4.34 -3.40 -23.89
CA LEU A 295 4.03 -2.54 -22.74
C LEU A 295 2.53 -2.56 -22.42
N ALA A 296 2.21 -2.58 -21.13
CA ALA A 296 0.86 -2.33 -20.62
C ALA A 296 0.94 -1.23 -19.56
N LEU A 297 -0.01 -0.29 -19.56
CA LEU A 297 -0.01 0.82 -18.59
C LEU A 297 -0.32 0.27 -17.18
N PRO A 298 0.62 0.36 -16.21
CA PRO A 298 0.32 0.10 -14.79
C PRO A 298 -0.60 1.21 -14.24
N ARG A 299 -1.16 1.03 -13.03
CA ARG A 299 -1.80 2.16 -12.35
C ARG A 299 -0.75 3.01 -11.63
N LYS A 300 -1.13 4.25 -11.30
CA LYS A 300 -0.27 5.20 -10.59
C LYS A 300 0.31 4.63 -9.29
N TYR A 301 -0.43 3.76 -8.61
CA TYR A 301 -0.02 3.11 -7.37
C TYR A 301 1.13 2.12 -7.57
N GLU A 302 1.14 1.34 -8.66
CA GLU A 302 2.24 0.42 -8.93
C GLU A 302 3.53 1.18 -9.30
N LEU A 303 3.43 2.30 -10.04
CA LEU A 303 4.59 3.17 -10.30
C LEU A 303 5.11 3.80 -8.99
N ALA A 304 4.23 4.38 -8.18
CA ALA A 304 4.61 4.98 -6.91
C ALA A 304 5.20 3.93 -5.95
N GLY A 305 4.62 2.74 -5.91
CA GLY A 305 5.11 1.60 -5.15
C GLY A 305 6.51 1.17 -5.58
N ALA A 306 6.81 1.19 -6.88
CA ALA A 306 8.15 0.93 -7.41
C ALA A 306 9.15 2.03 -7.01
N LEU A 307 8.76 3.30 -7.13
CA LEU A 307 9.58 4.44 -6.69
C LEU A 307 9.93 4.32 -5.21
N ASN A 308 8.94 4.06 -4.36
CA ASN A 308 9.09 3.98 -2.90
C ASN A 308 9.97 2.82 -2.43
N ARG A 309 10.12 1.77 -3.24
CA ARG A 309 11.00 0.62 -2.97
C ARG A 309 12.39 0.78 -3.56
N LEU A 310 12.63 1.81 -4.37
CA LEU A 310 13.93 2.03 -4.98
C LEU A 310 14.95 2.42 -3.91
N ARG A 311 15.99 1.58 -3.77
CA ARG A 311 17.02 1.77 -2.75
C ARG A 311 17.83 3.07 -2.90
N THR A 312 17.84 3.65 -4.09
CA THR A 312 18.55 4.90 -4.37
C THR A 312 17.65 6.12 -4.30
N LEU A 313 16.33 5.99 -4.12
CA LEU A 313 15.41 7.13 -4.09
C LEU A 313 15.87 8.17 -3.06
N VAL A 314 15.87 9.45 -3.44
CA VAL A 314 16.13 10.57 -2.54
C VAL A 314 14.97 11.53 -2.66
N VAL A 315 14.40 11.93 -1.52
CA VAL A 315 13.32 12.92 -1.45
C VAL A 315 13.67 14.05 -0.49
N LYS A 316 13.06 15.22 -0.70
CA LYS A 316 13.05 16.33 0.27
C LYS A 316 11.81 16.24 1.14
#